data_AF-A0A1Z5J233-F1
#
_entry.id   AF-A0A1Z5J233-F1
#
_cell.length_a   1.000
_cell.length_b   1.000
_cell.length_c   1.000
_cell.angle_alpha   90.00
_cell.angle_beta   90.00
_cell.angle_gamma   90.00
#
_symmetry.space_group_name_H-M   'P 1'
#
loop_
_entity.id
_entity.type
_entity.pdbx_description
1 polymer ?
#
loop_
_entity_poly.entity_id
_entity_poly.type
_entity_poly.pdbx_seq_one_letter_code
_entity_poly.pdbx_strand_id
1 'polypeptide(L)' 'MKALEANLVVIFWAVIFVEVIGYIGGQLEVMTYVPAQIGIVATIAALIFTNGVKLVANSDTKAKN' A
#
# COMPACT_ATOMS: atom_id res chain seq x y z
N MET A 1 -26.44 13.42 -5.87
CA MET A 1 -26.24 11.97 -6.08
C MET A 1 -24.76 11.59 -5.99
N LYS A 2 -23.87 12.18 -6.80
CA LYS A 2 -22.41 11.89 -6.75
C LYS A 2 -21.73 11.99 -5.37
N ALA A 3 -22.12 12.96 -4.53
CA ALA A 3 -21.50 13.15 -3.22
C ALA A 3 -21.87 12.06 -2.20
N LEU A 4 -23.12 11.56 -2.22
CA LEU A 4 -23.56 10.47 -1.35
C LEU A 4 -22.86 9.16 -1.73
N GLU A 5 -22.81 8.87 -3.03
CA GLU A 5 -22.12 7.69 -3.57
C GLU A 5 -20.62 7.71 -3.23
N ALA A 6 -19.94 8.85 -3.41
CA ALA A 6 -18.54 9.01 -3.04
C ALA A 6 -18.30 8.77 -1.54
N ASN A 7 -19.15 9.32 -0.67
CA ASN A 7 -19.01 9.14 0.77
C ASN A 7 -19.26 7.67 1.20
N LEU A 8 -20.20 6.96 0.58
CA LEU A 8 -20.42 5.54 0.84
C LEU A 8 -19.21 4.69 0.45
N VAL A 9 -18.58 4.98 -0.69
CA VAL A 9 -17.35 4.31 -1.13
C VAL A 9 -16.21 4.59 -0.16
N VAL A 10 -16.06 5.83 0.31
CA VAL A 10 -15.05 6.20 1.32
C VAL A 10 -15.28 5.44 2.62
N ILE A 11 -16.52 5.38 3.12
CA ILE A 11 -16.84 4.63 4.35
C ILE A 11 -16.50 3.15 4.20
N PHE A 12 -16.90 2.54 3.08
CA PHE A 12 -16.61 1.13 2.80
C PHE A 12 -15.10 0.86 2.83
N TRP A 13 -14.30 1.67 2.13
CA TRP A 13 -12.85 1.50 2.12
C TRP A 13 -12.22 1.81 3.47
N ALA A 14 -12.69 2.83 4.19
CA ALA A 14 -12.17 3.20 5.50
C ALA A 14 -12.28 2.04 6.50
N VAL A 15 -13.42 1.34 6.52
CA VAL A 15 -13.63 0.16 7.38
C VAL A 15 -12.61 -0.94 7.04
N ILE A 16 -12.47 -1.27 5.76
CA ILE A 16 -11.52 -2.31 5.31
C ILE A 16 -10.08 -1.91 5.66
N PHE A 17 -9.69 -0.66 5.45
CA PHE A 17 -8.34 -0.19 5.77
C PHE A 17 -8.03 -0.27 7.26
N VAL A 18 -9.01 0.01 8.13
CA VAL A 18 -8.83 -0.13 9.59
C VAL A 18 -8.54 -1.59 9.96
N GLU A 19 -9.31 -2.55 9.42
CA GLU A 19 -9.08 -3.98 9.65
C GLU A 19 -7.70 -4.43 9.17
N VAL A 20 -7.26 -3.97 7.99
CA VAL A 20 -5.94 -4.29 7.45
C VAL A 20 -4.83 -3.72 8.33
N ILE A 21 -4.96 -2.47 8.78
CA ILE A 21 -3.99 -1.86 9.70
C ILE A 21 -3.95 -2.62 11.04
N GLY A 22 -5.12 -2.97 11.59
CA GLY A 22 -5.23 -3.74 12.82
C GLY A 22 -4.59 -5.13 12.71
N TYR A 23 -4.82 -5.83 11.60
CA TYR A 23 -4.17 -7.10 11.30
C TYR A 23 -2.65 -6.97 11.23
N ILE A 24 -2.13 -5.98 10.50
CA ILE A 24 -0.68 -5.74 10.40
C ILE A 24 -0.11 -5.44 11.79
N GLY A 25 -0.75 -4.57 12.58
CA GLY A 25 -0.32 -4.25 13.94
C GLY A 25 -0.26 -5.48 14.84
N GLY A 26 -1.30 -6.31 14.83
CA GLY A 26 -1.33 -7.55 15.60
C GLY A 26 -0.24 -8.55 15.18
N GLN A 27 0.08 -8.64 13.89
CA GLN A 27 1.20 -9.47 13.42
C GLN A 27 2.56 -8.92 13.89
N LEU A 28 2.73 -7.60 13.96
CA LEU A 28 3.97 -6.99 14.42
C LEU A 28 4.25 -7.22 15.91
N GLU A 29 3.22 -7.27 16.76
CA GLU A 29 3.37 -7.51 18.20
C GLU A 29 3.90 -8.92 18.53
N VAL A 30 3.53 -9.92 17.74
CA VAL A 30 3.95 -11.32 17.93
C VAL A 30 5.18 -11.69 17.10
N MET A 31 5.68 -10.79 16.26
CA MET A 31 6.81 -11.05 15.38
C MET A 31 8.13 -10.99 16.15
N THR A 32 8.98 -12.00 15.99
CA THR A 32 10.37 -11.93 16.45
C THR A 32 11.14 -10.94 15.59
N TYR A 33 11.66 -9.87 16.21
CA TYR A 33 12.37 -8.83 15.50
C TYR A 33 13.77 -9.29 15.08
N VAL A 34 13.98 -9.50 13.76
CA VAL A 34 15.28 -9.86 13.17
C VAL A 34 15.76 -8.71 12.25
N PRO A 35 16.65 -7.82 12.73
CA PRO A 35 16.98 -6.56 12.05
C PRO A 35 17.48 -6.75 10.60
N ALA A 36 18.35 -7.74 10.38
CA ALA A 36 18.94 -7.98 9.05
C ALA A 36 17.88 -8.43 8.04
N GLN A 37 16.99 -9.34 8.43
CA GLN A 37 15.91 -9.83 7.57
C GLN A 37 14.94 -8.69 7.23
N ILE A 38 14.53 -7.90 8.22
CA ILE A 38 13.64 -6.75 8.04
C ILE A 38 14.29 -5.72 7.11
N GLY A 39 15.57 -5.40 7.32
CA GLY A 39 16.31 -4.43 6.50
C GLY A 39 16.44 -4.86 5.03
N ILE A 40 16.70 -6.14 4.77
CA ILE A 40 16.78 -6.69 3.40
C ILE A 40 15.41 -6.62 2.72
N VAL A 41 14.36 -7.10 3.40
CA VAL A 41 12.99 -7.10 2.84
C VAL A 41 12.52 -5.67 2.56
N ALA A 42 12.74 -4.74 3.49
CA ALA A 42 12.40 -3.33 3.32
C ALA A 42 13.13 -2.70 2.13
N THR A 43 14.42 -3.01 1.96
CA THR A 43 15.22 -2.51 0.83
C THR A 43 14.69 -3.02 -0.50
N ILE A 44 14.39 -4.32 -0.60
CA ILE A 44 13.81 -4.92 -1.83
C ILE A 44 12.45 -4.29 -2.13
N ALA A 45 11.58 -4.17 -1.14
CA ALA A 45 10.28 -3.54 -1.29
C ALA A 45 10.42 -2.09 -1.79
N ALA A 46 11.32 -1.30 -1.20
CA ALA A 46 11.58 0.07 -1.62
C ALA A 46 12.07 0.16 -3.08
N LEU A 47 12.96 -0.74 -3.50
CA LEU A 47 13.42 -0.81 -4.90
C LEU A 47 12.27 -1.16 -5.84
N ILE A 48 11.41 -2.12 -5.49
CA ILE A 48 10.24 -2.48 -6.30
C ILE A 48 9.27 -1.30 -6.41
N PHE A 49 8.93 -0.65 -5.29
CA PHE A 49 8.00 0.48 -5.30
C PHE A 49 8.54 1.67 -6.09
N THR A 50 9.79 2.07 -5.85
CA THR A 50 10.38 3.24 -6.52
C THR A 50 10.51 3.05 -8.02
N ASN A 51 10.88 1.85 -8.49
CA ASN A 51 10.96 1.55 -9.92
C ASN A 51 9.59 1.25 -10.54
N GLY A 52 8.70 0.58 -9.80
CA GLY A 52 7.34 0.26 -10.22
C GLY A 52 6.49 1.51 -10.43
N VAL A 53 6.54 2.47 -9.50
CA VAL A 53 5.85 3.76 -9.66
C VAL A 53 6.37 4.51 -10.89
N LYS A 54 7.69 4.54 -11.11
CA LYS A 54 8.26 5.13 -12.33
C LYS A 54 7.78 4.42 -13.60
N LEU A 55 7.71 3.09 -13.59
CA LEU A 55 7.22 2.30 -14.72
C LEU A 55 5.76 2.61 -15.03
N VAL A 56 4.89 2.62 -14.03
CA VAL A 56 3.46 2.93 -14.18
C VAL A 56 3.26 4.37 -14.68
N ALA A 57 3.94 5.34 -14.08
CA ALA A 57 3.87 6.75 -14.50
C ALA A 57 4.34 6.97 -15.95
N ASN A 58 5.39 6.26 -16.37
CA ASN A 58 5.88 6.31 -17.75
C ASN A 58 4.92 5.62 -18.75
N SER A 59 4.19 4.60 -18.29
CA SER A 59 3.20 3.90 -19.11
C SER A 59 2.03 4.83 -19.47
N ASP A 60 1.57 5.62 -18.50
CA ASP A 60 0.51 6.62 -18.68
C ASP A 60 0.93 7.76 -19.65
N THR A 61 2.21 8.12 -19.65
CA THR A 61 2.76 9.15 -20.54
C THR A 61 2.92 8.65 -21.99
N LYS A 62 3.32 7.38 -22.18
CA LYS A 62 3.48 6.78 -23.51
C LYS A 62 2.15 6.50 -24.21
N ALA A 63 1.08 6.22 -23.47
CA ALA A 63 -0.25 6.02 -24.04
C ALA A 63 -0.88 7.29 -24.64
N LYS A 64 -0.31 8.47 -24.38
CA LYS A 64 -0.78 9.79 -24.87
C LYS A 64 -0.01 10.34 -26.08
N ASN A 65 1.01 9.64 -26.57
CA ASN A 65 1.76 10.00 -27.79
C ASN A 65 1.59 8.91 -28.85
#